data_AF-A0A7Y9FDX4-F1
#
_entry.id   AF-A0A7Y9FDX4-F1
#
_cell.length_a   1.000
_cell.length_b   1.000
_cell.length_c   1.000
_cell.angle_alpha   90.00
_cell.angle_beta   90.00
_cell.angle_gamma   90.00
#
_symmetry.space_group_name_H-M   'P 1'
#
loop_
_entity.id
_entity.type
_entity.pdbx_description
1 polymer ?
#
loop_
_entity_poly.entity_id
_entity_poly.type
_entity_poly.pdbx_seq_one_letter_code
_entity_poly.pdbx_strand_id
1 'polypeptide(L)'
;MSGFSTRLLLSCAAIGVAGGILGIPNYHLFTALSVAAPFLMGLAAGLYVLPGVVAQAAFRRPGVGFLTTMLAGVVSAPFTPTGFASVYGWLWIAVIMELPYAVTLYRYWKAPVAYALAVGAAGLYTWMWWTYYDMGTYAAWAQALLPSLLLVGLVGSTWLGRLVAARLAATGALRGLRLPEDRRRRAAGAAGDAARTDPAVPESPVADAPAPTPTA
;
A
#
# COMPACT_ATOMS: atom_id res chain seq x y z
N MET A 1 16.50 16.48 7.27
CA MET A 1 15.66 15.60 6.41
C MET A 1 16.45 14.32 6.18
N SER A 2 16.08 13.19 6.78
CA SER A 2 16.79 11.92 6.52
C SER A 2 16.44 11.47 5.09
N GLY A 3 17.42 11.50 4.18
CA GLY A 3 17.24 11.16 2.77
C GLY A 3 16.72 9.74 2.55
N PHE A 4 16.12 9.49 1.38
CA PHE A 4 15.80 8.13 0.94
C PHE A 4 17.09 7.30 0.93
N SER A 5 17.07 6.13 1.59
CA SER A 5 18.20 5.20 1.51
C SER A 5 18.35 4.68 0.09
N THR A 6 19.58 4.58 -0.43
CA THR A 6 19.86 4.01 -1.76
C THR A 6 19.21 2.62 -1.92
N ARG A 7 19.23 1.78 -0.88
CA ARG A 7 18.58 0.46 -0.89
C ARG A 7 17.08 0.56 -1.12
N LEU A 8 16.43 1.57 -0.55
CA LEU A 8 14.99 1.81 -0.73
C LEU A 8 14.69 2.23 -2.17
N LEU A 9 15.47 3.16 -2.72
CA LEU A 9 15.31 3.61 -4.11
C LEU A 9 15.51 2.46 -5.10
N LEU A 10 16.57 1.67 -4.92
CA LEU A 10 16.83 0.48 -5.76
C LEU A 10 15.72 -0.57 -5.65
N SER A 11 15.15 -0.77 -4.45
CA SER A 11 14.04 -1.71 -4.27
C SER A 11 12.75 -1.19 -4.91
N CYS A 12 12.46 0.10 -4.77
CA CYS A 12 11.34 0.76 -5.46
C CYS A 12 11.51 0.66 -6.98
N ALA A 13 12.73 0.82 -7.49
CA ALA A 13 13.05 0.68 -8.90
C ALA A 13 12.87 -0.75 -9.39
N ALA A 14 13.34 -1.77 -8.64
CA ALA A 14 13.13 -3.17 -9.00
C ALA A 14 11.65 -3.54 -9.09
N ILE A 15 10.83 -3.12 -8.12
CA ILE A 15 9.38 -3.34 -8.14
C ILE A 15 8.74 -2.55 -9.29
N GLY A 16 9.20 -1.32 -9.53
CA GLY A 16 8.72 -0.46 -10.61
C GLY A 16 8.98 -1.07 -11.99
N VAL A 17 10.20 -1.57 -12.22
CA VAL A 17 10.56 -2.28 -13.46
C VAL A 17 9.70 -3.52 -13.65
N ALA A 18 9.53 -4.34 -12.61
CA ALA A 18 8.66 -5.52 -12.69
C ALA A 18 7.19 -5.14 -13.01
N GLY A 19 6.68 -4.08 -12.39
CA GLY A 19 5.35 -3.56 -12.67
C GLY A 19 5.22 -2.92 -14.06
N GLY A 20 6.26 -2.27 -14.57
CA GLY A 20 6.31 -1.73 -15.91
C GLY A 20 6.29 -2.82 -16.98
N ILE A 21 7.08 -3.88 -16.79
CA ILE A 21 7.07 -5.08 -17.64
C ILE A 21 5.67 -5.72 -17.66
N LEU A 22 5.01 -5.84 -16.51
CA LEU A 22 3.62 -6.30 -16.42
C LEU A 22 2.64 -5.34 -17.11
N GLY A 23 2.92 -4.03 -17.04
CA GLY A 23 2.13 -2.96 -17.63
C GLY A 23 2.05 -3.02 -19.15
N ILE A 24 3.07 -3.57 -19.83
CA ILE A 24 3.12 -3.68 -21.30
C ILE A 24 2.01 -4.59 -21.85
N PRO A 25 1.93 -5.89 -21.50
CA PRO A 25 0.83 -6.74 -21.96
C PRO A 25 -0.52 -6.25 -21.41
N ASN A 26 -0.54 -5.68 -20.20
CA ASN A 26 -1.77 -5.12 -19.65
C ASN A 26 -2.30 -3.93 -20.47
N TYR A 27 -1.42 -3.10 -21.05
CA TYR A 27 -1.82 -2.02 -21.93
C TYR A 27 -2.55 -2.54 -23.18
N HIS A 28 -1.99 -3.56 -23.83
CA HIS A 28 -2.62 -4.18 -24.98
C HIS A 28 -3.95 -4.84 -24.61
N LEU A 29 -3.99 -5.53 -23.47
CA LEU A 29 -5.23 -6.13 -22.95
C LEU A 29 -6.28 -5.05 -22.66
N PHE A 30 -5.94 -3.98 -21.93
CA PHE A 30 -6.84 -2.89 -21.59
C PHE A 30 -7.40 -2.22 -22.84
N THR A 31 -6.55 -1.94 -23.83
CA THR A 31 -6.93 -1.33 -25.11
C THR A 31 -7.81 -2.26 -25.95
N ALA A 32 -7.51 -3.56 -25.99
CA ALA A 32 -8.34 -4.52 -26.70
C ALA A 32 -9.73 -4.65 -26.05
N LEU A 33 -9.77 -4.70 -24.71
CA LEU A 33 -11.03 -4.77 -23.96
C LEU A 33 -11.85 -3.49 -24.10
N SER A 34 -11.23 -2.30 -24.12
CA SER A 34 -11.98 -1.05 -24.26
C SER A 34 -12.72 -0.92 -25.60
N VAL A 35 -12.30 -1.67 -26.62
CA VAL A 35 -12.96 -1.74 -27.94
C VAL A 35 -13.91 -2.93 -28.02
N ALA A 36 -13.45 -4.14 -27.65
CA ALA A 36 -14.20 -5.37 -27.88
C ALA A 36 -15.23 -5.69 -26.79
N ALA A 37 -14.94 -5.34 -25.54
CA ALA A 37 -15.77 -5.65 -24.38
C ALA A 37 -15.52 -4.61 -23.26
N PRO A 38 -16.00 -3.35 -23.41
CA PRO A 38 -15.64 -2.24 -22.51
C PRO A 38 -15.91 -2.53 -21.04
N PHE A 39 -16.93 -3.34 -20.74
CA PHE A 39 -17.26 -3.77 -19.39
C PHE A 39 -16.16 -4.60 -18.71
N LEU A 40 -15.40 -5.41 -19.47
CA LEU A 40 -14.29 -6.21 -18.94
C LEU A 40 -13.04 -5.39 -18.65
N MET A 41 -12.89 -4.19 -19.25
CA MET A 41 -11.67 -3.38 -19.09
C MET A 41 -11.41 -2.96 -17.64
N GLY A 42 -12.45 -2.91 -16.79
CA GLY A 42 -12.33 -2.64 -15.36
C GLY A 42 -11.37 -3.61 -14.64
N LEU A 43 -11.32 -4.88 -15.06
CA LEU A 43 -10.38 -5.86 -14.49
C LEU A 43 -8.93 -5.51 -14.84
N ALA A 44 -8.66 -5.15 -16.10
CA ALA A 44 -7.33 -4.76 -16.56
C ALA A 44 -6.87 -3.43 -15.96
N ALA A 45 -7.80 -2.50 -15.68
CA ALA A 45 -7.50 -1.26 -14.96
C ALA A 45 -6.92 -1.53 -13.56
N GLY A 46 -7.42 -2.56 -12.89
CA GLY A 46 -6.91 -2.99 -11.59
C GLY A 46 -5.42 -3.35 -11.62
N LEU A 47 -4.89 -3.88 -12.72
CA LEU A 47 -3.49 -4.33 -12.78
C LEU A 47 -2.49 -3.16 -12.73
N TYR A 48 -2.89 -1.95 -13.14
CA TYR A 48 -2.00 -0.79 -13.11
C TYR A 48 -1.64 -0.31 -11.69
N VAL A 49 -2.46 -0.59 -10.67
CA VAL A 49 -2.16 -0.17 -9.29
C VAL A 49 -1.17 -1.10 -8.58
N LEU A 50 -0.92 -2.30 -9.11
CA LEU A 50 -0.07 -3.32 -8.48
C LEU A 50 1.32 -2.82 -8.04
N PRO A 51 2.14 -2.20 -8.91
CA PRO A 51 3.49 -1.75 -8.51
C PRO A 51 3.46 -0.86 -7.27
N GLY A 52 2.56 0.12 -7.26
CA GLY A 52 2.41 0.99 -6.11
C GLY A 52 1.89 0.25 -4.87
N VAL A 53 0.94 -0.69 -5.01
CA VAL A 53 0.34 -1.37 -3.84
C VAL A 53 1.41 -2.21 -3.19
N VAL A 54 2.18 -2.94 -4.01
CA VAL A 54 3.30 -3.76 -3.56
C VAL A 54 4.29 -2.88 -2.79
N ALA A 55 4.70 -1.73 -3.34
CA ALA A 55 5.64 -0.83 -2.67
C ALA A 55 5.09 -0.25 -1.36
N GLN A 56 3.85 0.22 -1.33
CA GLN A 56 3.20 0.75 -0.14
C GLN A 56 3.09 -0.33 0.96
N ALA A 57 2.67 -1.54 0.62
CA ALA A 57 2.58 -2.66 1.55
C ALA A 57 3.96 -3.20 1.97
N ALA A 58 4.96 -3.14 1.08
CA ALA A 58 6.32 -3.60 1.32
C ALA A 58 7.08 -2.66 2.26
N PHE A 59 7.07 -1.35 2.00
CA PHE A 59 7.94 -0.40 2.70
C PHE A 59 7.23 0.45 3.75
N ARG A 60 5.93 0.74 3.56
CA ARG A 60 5.13 1.58 4.47
C ARG A 60 5.76 2.95 4.74
N ARG A 61 6.22 3.60 3.68
CA ARG A 61 6.90 4.90 3.72
C ARG A 61 6.21 5.88 2.77
N PRO A 62 6.20 7.18 3.09
CA PRO A 62 5.63 8.18 2.20
C PRO A 62 6.34 8.21 0.85
N GLY A 63 5.57 8.33 -0.22
CA GLY A 63 6.03 8.52 -1.60
C GLY A 63 6.49 7.25 -2.31
N VAL A 64 6.55 6.09 -1.65
CA VAL A 64 7.00 4.84 -2.30
C VAL A 64 5.99 4.32 -3.31
N GLY A 65 4.68 4.48 -3.05
CA GLY A 65 3.65 4.09 -4.01
C GLY A 65 3.72 4.93 -5.27
N PHE A 66 3.81 6.25 -5.08
CA PHE A 66 4.01 7.20 -6.17
C PHE A 66 5.26 6.90 -7.00
N LEU A 67 6.43 6.81 -6.36
CA LEU A 67 7.71 6.61 -7.04
C LEU A 67 7.72 5.29 -7.83
N THR A 68 7.31 4.20 -7.21
CA THR A 68 7.31 2.88 -7.86
C THR A 68 6.34 2.81 -9.03
N THR A 69 5.17 3.42 -8.91
CA THR A 69 4.17 3.48 -10.00
C THR A 69 4.68 4.36 -11.16
N MET A 70 5.36 5.46 -10.87
CA MET A 70 5.97 6.29 -11.89
C MET A 70 7.10 5.58 -12.65
N LEU A 71 7.95 4.86 -11.92
CA LEU A 71 8.99 4.03 -12.54
C LEU A 71 8.38 2.95 -13.44
N ALA A 72 7.28 2.32 -13.02
CA ALA A 72 6.55 1.38 -13.88
C ALA A 72 6.06 2.04 -15.17
N GLY A 73 5.49 3.25 -15.08
CA GLY A 73 5.06 4.01 -16.24
C GLY A 73 6.19 4.31 -17.21
N VAL A 74 7.30 4.86 -16.73
CA VAL A 74 8.48 5.18 -17.56
C VAL A 74 9.07 3.93 -18.20
N VAL A 75 9.14 2.81 -17.48
CA VAL A 75 9.64 1.53 -18.01
C VAL A 75 8.73 0.97 -19.11
N SER A 76 7.42 1.09 -18.94
CA SER A 76 6.46 0.60 -19.94
C SER A 76 6.33 1.49 -21.18
N ALA A 77 6.54 2.80 -21.02
CA ALA A 77 6.32 3.82 -22.04
C ALA A 77 6.90 3.48 -23.43
N PRO A 78 8.20 3.13 -23.58
CA PRO A 78 8.79 2.89 -24.90
C PRO A 78 8.22 1.65 -25.62
N PHE A 79 7.50 0.78 -24.92
CA PHE A 79 6.91 -0.44 -25.47
C PHE A 79 5.41 -0.33 -25.74
N THR A 80 4.79 0.81 -25.40
CA THR A 80 3.36 1.04 -25.66
C THR A 80 3.18 1.92 -26.90
N PRO A 81 2.14 1.69 -27.72
CA PRO A 81 1.79 2.55 -28.86
C PRO A 81 1.67 4.04 -28.51
N THR A 82 1.21 4.38 -27.30
CA THR A 82 1.12 5.76 -26.80
C THR A 82 2.47 6.38 -26.42
N GLY A 83 3.55 5.60 -26.39
CA GLY A 83 4.88 6.07 -26.01
C GLY A 83 4.90 6.71 -24.61
N PHE A 84 5.66 7.79 -24.47
CA PHE A 84 5.77 8.56 -23.23
C PHE A 84 4.49 9.30 -22.83
N ALA A 85 3.48 9.44 -23.70
CA ALA A 85 2.19 9.99 -23.30
C ALA A 85 1.47 9.09 -22.27
N SER A 86 1.75 7.78 -22.28
CA SER A 86 1.21 6.85 -21.26
C SER A 86 1.62 7.22 -19.83
N VAL A 87 2.78 7.88 -19.66
CA VAL A 87 3.28 8.30 -18.34
C VAL A 87 2.29 9.23 -17.64
N TYR A 88 1.49 10.00 -18.38
CA TYR A 88 0.43 10.83 -17.80
C TYR A 88 -0.64 9.98 -17.10
N GLY A 89 -1.07 8.87 -17.70
CA GLY A 89 -2.01 7.94 -17.07
C GLY A 89 -1.43 7.30 -15.81
N TRP A 90 -0.16 6.89 -15.87
CA TRP A 90 0.54 6.38 -14.70
C TRP A 90 0.72 7.43 -13.60
N LEU A 91 0.90 8.72 -13.96
CA LEU A 91 1.05 9.82 -13.01
C LEU A 91 -0.27 10.00 -12.25
N TRP A 92 -1.38 10.00 -12.98
CA TRP A 92 -2.72 10.08 -12.40
C TRP A 92 -2.96 8.96 -11.39
N ILE A 93 -2.65 7.71 -11.77
CA ILE A 93 -2.75 6.54 -10.89
C ILE A 93 -1.85 6.72 -9.66
N ALA A 94 -0.59 7.10 -9.85
CA ALA A 94 0.38 7.29 -8.79
C ALA A 94 -0.09 8.33 -7.75
N VAL A 95 -0.71 9.43 -8.20
CA VAL A 95 -1.25 10.49 -7.35
C VAL A 95 -2.45 9.99 -6.54
N ILE A 96 -3.47 9.43 -7.22
CA ILE A 96 -4.69 8.92 -6.56
C ILE A 96 -4.32 7.89 -5.49
N MET A 97 -3.36 7.04 -5.82
CA MET A 97 -2.95 5.95 -4.97
C MET A 97 -2.25 6.41 -3.67
N GLU A 98 -1.47 7.48 -3.73
CA GLU A 98 -0.76 7.98 -2.55
C GLU A 98 -1.67 8.87 -1.67
N LEU A 99 -2.76 9.41 -2.23
CA LEU A 99 -3.63 10.41 -1.63
C LEU A 99 -4.20 10.03 -0.26
N PRO A 100 -4.76 8.82 -0.02
CA PRO A 100 -5.31 8.46 1.29
C PRO A 100 -4.24 8.32 2.37
N TYR A 101 -3.04 7.91 2.01
CA TYR A 101 -1.91 7.87 2.93
C TYR A 101 -1.43 9.29 3.24
N ALA A 102 -1.42 10.19 2.25
CA ALA A 102 -1.13 11.60 2.47
C ALA A 102 -2.16 12.28 3.39
N VAL A 103 -3.46 12.02 3.20
CA VAL A 103 -4.55 12.54 4.05
C VAL A 103 -4.44 12.04 5.49
N THR A 104 -4.04 10.78 5.67
CA THR A 104 -3.76 10.23 7.01
C THR A 104 -2.40 10.63 7.56
N LEU A 105 -1.68 11.56 6.92
CA LEU A 105 -0.33 12.00 7.26
C LEU A 105 0.64 10.82 7.43
N TYR A 106 0.43 9.76 6.65
CA TYR A 106 1.18 8.51 6.65
C TYR A 106 1.20 7.81 8.03
N ARG A 107 0.20 8.07 8.87
CA ARG A 107 0.08 7.50 10.22
C ARG A 107 -0.51 6.08 10.22
N TYR A 108 -1.28 5.72 9.20
CA TYR A 108 -2.01 4.45 9.14
C TYR A 108 -1.65 3.65 7.89
N TRP A 109 -1.11 2.44 8.10
CA TRP A 109 -0.68 1.51 7.03
C TRP A 109 -1.42 0.16 7.06
N LYS A 110 -2.54 0.11 7.78
CA LYS A 110 -3.32 -1.13 7.95
C LYS A 110 -4.03 -1.50 6.66
N ALA A 111 -4.33 -2.79 6.50
CA ALA A 111 -5.05 -3.32 5.33
C ALA A 111 -6.35 -2.56 4.99
N PRO A 112 -7.18 -2.13 5.96
CA PRO A 112 -8.41 -1.41 5.65
C PRO A 112 -8.18 -0.10 4.90
N VAL A 113 -7.06 0.60 5.13
CA VAL A 113 -6.74 1.86 4.41
C VAL A 113 -6.49 1.57 2.93
N ALA A 114 -5.76 0.50 2.63
CA ALA A 114 -5.49 0.08 1.25
C ALA A 114 -6.78 -0.32 0.51
N TYR A 115 -7.69 -1.03 1.18
CA TYR A 115 -8.97 -1.40 0.57
C TYR A 115 -9.94 -0.22 0.47
N ALA A 116 -9.95 0.71 1.44
CA ALA A 116 -10.71 1.94 1.33
C ALA A 116 -10.24 2.79 0.14
N LEU A 117 -8.93 2.83 -0.12
CA LEU A 117 -8.37 3.42 -1.33
C LEU A 117 -8.88 2.72 -2.58
N ALA A 118 -8.85 1.37 -2.63
CA ALA A 118 -9.33 0.62 -3.78
C ALA A 118 -10.81 0.91 -4.09
N VAL A 119 -11.67 0.95 -3.05
CA VAL A 119 -13.09 1.29 -3.17
C VAL A 119 -13.28 2.75 -3.61
N GLY A 120 -12.57 3.70 -2.99
CA GLY A 120 -12.65 5.11 -3.34
C GLY A 120 -12.17 5.39 -4.77
N ALA A 121 -11.07 4.77 -5.18
CA ALA A 121 -10.56 4.84 -6.54
C ALA A 121 -11.57 4.23 -7.53
N ALA A 122 -12.18 3.08 -7.21
CA ALA A 122 -13.22 2.50 -8.04
C ALA A 122 -14.38 3.47 -8.26
N GLY A 123 -14.85 4.15 -7.20
CA GLY A 123 -15.89 5.17 -7.30
C GLY A 123 -15.48 6.37 -8.17
N LEU A 124 -14.26 6.90 -7.95
CA LEU A 124 -13.72 8.02 -8.73
C LEU A 124 -13.59 7.68 -10.22
N TYR A 125 -13.00 6.53 -10.54
CA TYR A 125 -12.86 6.07 -11.93
C TYR A 125 -14.20 5.74 -12.56
N THR A 126 -15.14 5.17 -11.80
CA THR A 126 -16.51 4.96 -12.29
C THR A 126 -17.15 6.28 -12.71
N TRP A 127 -17.06 7.32 -11.87
CA TRP A 127 -17.61 8.63 -12.18
C TRP A 127 -16.94 9.28 -13.41
N MET A 128 -15.60 9.21 -13.49
CA MET A 128 -14.85 9.69 -14.67
C MET A 128 -15.28 8.97 -15.95
N TRP A 129 -15.31 7.64 -15.91
CA TRP A 129 -15.65 6.80 -17.06
C TRP A 129 -17.10 6.95 -17.48
N TRP A 130 -18.00 7.17 -16.51
CA TRP A 130 -19.39 7.46 -16.79
C TRP A 130 -19.54 8.65 -17.74
N THR A 131 -18.76 9.70 -17.48
CA THR A 131 -18.76 10.93 -18.26
C THR A 131 -18.01 10.75 -19.59
N TYR A 132 -16.84 10.10 -19.55
CA TYR A 132 -15.97 9.94 -20.72
C TYR A 132 -16.55 9.00 -21.79
N TYR A 133 -17.18 7.90 -21.38
CA TYR A 133 -17.75 6.89 -22.27
C TYR A 133 -19.26 7.06 -22.49
N ASP A 134 -19.86 8.13 -21.96
CA ASP A 134 -21.31 8.36 -21.98
C ASP A 134 -22.12 7.12 -21.55
N MET A 135 -21.72 6.54 -20.41
CA MET A 135 -22.26 5.25 -19.95
C MET A 135 -23.77 5.27 -19.70
N GLY A 136 -24.38 6.46 -19.56
CA GLY A 136 -25.84 6.60 -19.46
C GLY A 136 -26.59 6.05 -20.67
N THR A 137 -25.93 5.95 -21.82
CA THR A 137 -26.51 5.38 -23.05
C THR A 137 -26.40 3.86 -23.15
N TYR A 138 -25.62 3.22 -22.26
CA TYR A 138 -25.37 1.78 -22.30
C TYR A 138 -26.56 1.03 -21.71
N ALA A 139 -26.68 -0.26 -22.03
CA ALA A 139 -27.67 -1.13 -21.39
C ALA A 139 -27.46 -1.16 -19.85
N ALA A 140 -28.56 -1.25 -19.08
CA ALA A 140 -28.51 -1.18 -17.61
C ALA A 140 -27.58 -2.22 -16.96
N TRP A 141 -27.51 -3.43 -17.53
CA TRP A 141 -26.59 -4.46 -17.04
C TRP A 141 -25.12 -4.06 -17.23
N ALA A 142 -24.78 -3.38 -18.33
CA ALA A 142 -23.42 -2.94 -18.62
C ALA A 142 -23.01 -1.75 -17.73
N GLN A 143 -23.96 -0.86 -17.41
CA GLN A 143 -23.78 0.22 -16.46
C GLN A 143 -23.40 -0.29 -15.07
N ALA A 144 -23.96 -1.42 -14.63
CA ALA A 144 -23.63 -2.05 -13.35
C ALA A 144 -22.37 -2.93 -13.43
N LEU A 145 -22.15 -3.61 -14.56
CA LEU A 145 -21.08 -4.60 -14.68
C LEU A 145 -19.69 -3.96 -14.71
N LEU A 146 -19.50 -2.89 -15.47
CA LEU A 146 -18.21 -2.19 -15.56
C LEU A 146 -17.69 -1.70 -14.20
N PRO A 147 -18.47 -0.95 -13.39
CA PRO A 147 -17.97 -0.48 -12.09
C PRO A 147 -17.77 -1.62 -11.10
N SER A 148 -18.59 -2.68 -11.19
CA SER A 148 -18.42 -3.89 -10.37
C SER A 148 -17.10 -4.60 -10.70
N LEU A 149 -16.80 -4.78 -11.98
CA LEU A 149 -15.55 -5.40 -12.43
C LEU A 149 -14.33 -4.54 -12.15
N LEU A 150 -14.45 -3.22 -12.26
CA LEU A 150 -13.42 -2.28 -11.84
C LEU A 150 -13.13 -2.40 -10.34
N LEU A 151 -14.18 -2.44 -9.51
CA LEU A 151 -14.04 -2.63 -8.06
C LEU A 151 -13.36 -3.97 -7.75
N VAL A 152 -13.80 -5.06 -8.40
CA VAL A 152 -13.18 -6.39 -8.26
C VAL A 152 -11.72 -6.36 -8.68
N GLY A 153 -11.39 -5.69 -9.80
CA GLY A 153 -10.02 -5.54 -10.28
C GLY A 153 -9.13 -4.78 -9.29
N LEU A 154 -9.58 -3.64 -8.77
CA LEU A 154 -8.82 -2.82 -7.83
C LEU A 154 -8.66 -3.51 -6.46
N VAL A 155 -9.73 -4.11 -5.94
CA VAL A 155 -9.68 -4.86 -4.66
C VAL A 155 -8.81 -6.11 -4.82
N GLY A 156 -8.96 -6.85 -5.92
CA GLY A 156 -8.18 -8.03 -6.25
C GLY A 156 -6.70 -7.72 -6.40
N SER A 157 -6.34 -6.67 -7.14
CA SER A 157 -4.96 -6.19 -7.24
C SER A 157 -4.42 -5.69 -5.91
N THR A 158 -5.26 -5.06 -5.08
CA THR A 158 -4.84 -4.64 -3.74
C THR A 158 -4.50 -5.83 -2.85
N TRP A 159 -5.35 -6.86 -2.88
CA TRP A 159 -5.11 -8.11 -2.19
C TRP A 159 -3.83 -8.79 -2.70
N LEU A 160 -3.68 -8.90 -4.02
CA LEU A 160 -2.53 -9.54 -4.66
C LEU A 160 -1.22 -8.78 -4.37
N GLY A 161 -1.23 -7.45 -4.47
CA GLY A 161 -0.06 -6.63 -4.17
C GLY A 161 0.38 -6.75 -2.72
N ARG A 162 -0.57 -6.84 -1.78
CA ARG A 162 -0.29 -7.11 -0.37
C ARG A 162 0.24 -8.52 -0.14
N LEU A 163 -0.29 -9.51 -0.86
CA LEU A 163 0.20 -10.89 -0.82
C LEU A 163 1.67 -10.95 -1.30
N VAL A 164 1.97 -10.36 -2.45
CA VAL A 164 3.33 -10.26 -2.98
C VAL A 164 4.25 -9.58 -1.98
N ALA A 165 3.83 -8.45 -1.39
CA ALA A 165 4.61 -7.76 -0.37
C ALA A 165 4.84 -8.61 0.90
N ALA A 166 3.88 -9.44 1.29
CA ALA A 166 4.04 -10.39 2.40
C ALA A 166 5.04 -11.49 2.07
N ARG A 167 5.01 -12.03 0.84
CA ARG A 167 5.97 -13.03 0.37
C ARG A 167 7.38 -12.45 0.25
N LEU A 168 7.54 -11.22 -0.25
CA LEU A 168 8.82 -10.50 -0.26
C LEU A 168 9.34 -10.22 1.16
N ALA A 169 8.44 -9.99 2.13
CA ALA A 169 8.85 -9.83 3.52
C ALA A 169 9.37 -11.16 4.12
N ALA A 170 8.74 -12.29 3.76
CA ALA A 170 9.12 -13.61 4.25
C ALA A 170 10.51 -14.05 3.80
N THR A 171 11.00 -13.59 2.64
CA THR A 171 12.37 -13.87 2.18
C THR A 171 13.43 -13.07 2.92
N GLY A 172 13.05 -12.11 3.76
CA GLY A 172 13.98 -11.20 4.44
C GLY A 172 14.54 -10.08 3.58
N ALA A 173 14.19 -10.01 2.28
CA ALA A 173 14.66 -8.98 1.35
C ALA A 173 14.29 -7.55 1.80
N LEU A 174 13.20 -7.40 2.57
CA LEU A 174 12.70 -6.11 3.05
C LEU A 174 13.29 -5.68 4.42
N ARG A 175 14.24 -6.42 4.99
CA ARG A 175 14.80 -6.16 6.33
C ARG A 175 15.50 -4.78 6.37
N GLY A 176 15.06 -3.94 7.31
CA GLY A 176 15.56 -2.57 7.50
C GLY A 176 14.96 -1.51 6.57
N LEU A 177 14.09 -1.88 5.61
CA LEU A 177 13.44 -0.93 4.70
C LEU A 177 12.06 -0.48 5.18
N ARG A 178 11.38 -1.31 5.98
CA ARG A 178 10.06 -1.01 6.55
C ARG A 178 10.09 0.09 7.60
N LEU A 179 9.12 1.01 7.57
CA LEU A 179 8.87 1.89 8.72
C LEU A 179 8.21 1.08 9.85
N PRO A 180 8.65 1.21 11.13
CA PRO A 180 8.05 0.49 12.25
C PRO A 180 6.56 0.80 12.39
N GLU A 181 5.74 -0.26 12.51
CA GLU A 181 4.28 -0.19 12.35
C GLU A 181 3.53 0.56 13.46
N ASP A 182 4.19 1.01 14.52
CA ASP A 182 3.56 1.90 15.49
C ASP A 182 4.60 2.58 16.40
N ARG A 183 4.93 3.84 16.09
CA ARG A 183 5.70 4.70 17.00
C ARG A 183 4.96 4.84 18.36
N ARG A 184 3.62 4.70 18.36
CA ARG A 184 2.76 4.69 19.55
C ARG A 184 2.87 3.42 20.40
N ARG A 185 2.94 2.22 19.81
CA ARG A 185 3.15 0.97 20.58
C ARG A 185 4.54 0.90 21.20
N ARG A 186 5.56 1.42 20.50
CA ARG A 186 6.92 1.54 21.09
C ARG A 186 6.95 2.58 22.22
N ALA A 187 6.29 3.72 22.07
CA ALA A 187 6.20 4.72 23.14
C ALA A 187 5.39 4.20 24.34
N ALA A 188 4.28 3.50 24.11
CA ALA A 188 3.47 2.88 25.15
C ALA A 188 4.19 1.69 25.83
N GLY A 189 4.94 0.90 25.06
CA GLY A 189 5.79 -0.17 25.59
C GLY A 189 6.98 0.35 26.39
N ALA A 190 7.64 1.41 25.91
CA ALA A 190 8.73 2.08 26.64
C ALA A 190 8.24 2.79 27.90
N ALA A 191 7.05 3.39 27.88
CA ALA A 191 6.40 3.94 29.06
C ALA A 191 5.98 2.84 30.05
N GLY A 192 5.54 1.68 29.55
CA GLY A 192 5.21 0.51 30.37
C GLY A 192 6.43 -0.15 31.01
N ASP A 193 7.56 -0.24 30.30
CA ASP A 193 8.83 -0.72 30.86
C ASP A 193 9.41 0.28 31.87
N ALA A 194 9.38 1.58 31.58
CA ALA A 194 9.83 2.62 32.50
C ALA A 194 9.03 2.63 33.82
N ALA A 195 7.72 2.40 33.75
CA ALA A 195 6.85 2.26 34.92
C ALA A 195 7.08 0.96 35.71
N ARG A 196 7.65 -0.07 35.07
CA ARG A 196 7.96 -1.37 35.70
C ARG A 196 9.35 -1.38 36.34
N THR A 197 10.23 -0.45 35.96
CA THR A 197 11.58 -0.27 36.51
C THR A 197 11.68 0.74 37.64
N ASP A 198 10.57 1.29 38.15
CA ASP A 198 10.59 2.19 39.31
C ASP A 198 10.63 1.38 40.62
N PRO A 199 11.75 1.32 41.37
CA PRO A 199 11.91 0.50 42.57
C PRO A 199 11.43 1.25 43.82
N ALA A 200 10.28 1.91 43.74
CA ALA A 200 9.68 2.61 44.87
C ALA A 200 8.72 1.69 45.67
N VAL A 201 9.21 0.52 46.07
CA VAL A 201 8.66 -0.16 47.25
C VAL A 201 9.73 -0.05 48.33
N PRO A 202 9.55 0.81 49.34
CA PRO A 202 10.49 0.84 50.45
C PRO A 202 10.42 -0.51 51.16
N GLU A 203 11.52 -1.27 51.13
CA GLU A 203 11.71 -2.41 52.03
C GLU A 203 11.52 -1.89 53.46
N SER A 204 10.45 -2.35 54.12
CA SER A 204 10.24 -2.07 55.54
C SER A 204 11.39 -2.72 56.32
N PRO A 205 12.04 -2.02 57.25
CA PRO A 205 13.03 -2.64 58.11
C PRO A 205 12.30 -3.63 59.01
N VAL A 206 12.53 -4.92 58.79
CA VAL A 206 12.10 -5.98 59.70
C VAL A 206 12.83 -5.72 61.02
N ALA A 207 12.05 -5.31 62.02
CA ALA A 207 12.54 -5.06 63.36
C ALA A 207 13.08 -6.36 63.97
N ASP A 208 14.32 -6.28 64.47
CA ASP A 208 14.98 -7.25 65.31
C ASP A 208 14.08 -7.64 66.49
N ALA A 209 13.69 -8.92 66.55
CA ALA A 209 13.03 -9.49 67.73
C ALA A 209 14.10 -10.15 68.62
N PRO A 210 14.11 -9.91 69.95
CA PRO A 210 15.15 -10.44 70.82
C PRO A 210 14.96 -11.95 71.04
N ALA A 211 16.09 -12.66 71.09
CA ALA A 211 16.18 -14.11 71.30
C ALA A 211 15.57 -14.54 72.65
N PRO A 212 14.87 -15.69 72.72
CA PRO A 212 14.45 -16.25 73.99
C PRO A 212 15.64 -16.86 74.74
N THR A 213 15.76 -16.46 76.01
CA THR A 213 16.71 -16.98 77.00
C THR A 213 16.51 -18.48 77.27
N PRO A 214 17.58 -19.25 77.54
CA PRO A 214 17.47 -20.65 77.87
C PRO A 214 17.24 -20.81 79.38
N THR A 215 16.19 -21.52 79.77
CA THR A 215 16.05 -22.03 81.14
C THR A 215 15.30 -23.36 81.16
N ALA A 216 16.04 -24.36 81.64
CA ALA A 216 15.68 -25.64 82.28
C ALA A 216 14.66 -26.57 81.62
#